data_AF-A0A9D8IJI7-F1
#
_entry.id   AF-A0A9D8IJI7-F1
#
_cell.length_a   1.000
_cell.length_b   1.000
_cell.length_c   1.000
_cell.angle_alpha   90.00
_cell.angle_beta   90.00
_cell.angle_gamma   90.00
#
_symmetry.space_group_name_H-M   'P 1'
#
loop_
_entity.id
_entity.type
_entity.pdbx_description
1 polymer ?
#
loop_
_entity_poly.entity_id
_entity_poly.type
_entity_poly.pdbx_seq_one_letter_code
_entity_poly.pdbx_strand_id
1 'polypeptide(L)'
;MPARGANWMALAALAAIAACAPGQFPPPVALGPPQFGTEALPALPPVPTIPPAPDMVPPPAFANGMPLPAWLESKPKPAWSSMGPDGSIWIDGAVGIVYPAVGQKLQGEVALGSLPVTVIAPQAKLDWTGMPGITLGYHIPENGGAFLARYQLLASQGTDPFLVDGVSTSVTSRLNTNIIDLGYLTNNLVKAPRYDIRAGFGARYNGVYFDSVAGGANGFFRKVANFYSGAGPTARIDLMRQVALVPGLALSGHVEAGVLIGNMDQTFAAGQTIGGILYNSQSELNRSVTTYDLKVNAGLSYRPPSAEFFQVFAGYTFEEFFNVGGISPSSANLIYQGVLLSFRLDY
;
A
#
# COMPACT_ATOMS: atom_id res chain seq x y z
N MET A 1 -27.55 18.87 13.08
CA MET A 1 -27.94 18.57 11.68
C MET A 1 -26.71 18.01 10.97
N PRO A 2 -26.64 16.72 10.62
CA PRO A 2 -25.40 16.14 10.11
C PRO A 2 -25.32 16.29 8.58
N ALA A 3 -24.15 16.73 8.11
CA ALA A 3 -23.80 16.85 6.71
C ALA A 3 -23.68 15.45 6.07
N ARG A 4 -24.70 15.07 5.30
CA ARG A 4 -24.64 13.98 4.32
C ARG A 4 -24.05 14.56 3.03
N GLY A 5 -22.77 14.35 2.77
CA GLY A 5 -22.19 14.80 1.51
C GLY A 5 -20.68 14.66 1.41
N ALA A 6 -20.14 13.43 1.45
CA ALA A 6 -18.74 13.18 1.07
C ALA A 6 -18.41 11.73 0.66
N ASN A 7 -19.39 10.83 0.48
CA ASN A 7 -19.08 9.40 0.24
C ASN A 7 -19.12 8.95 -1.23
N TRP A 8 -19.41 9.83 -2.19
CA TRP A 8 -19.58 9.43 -3.59
C TRP A 8 -18.25 9.16 -4.32
N MET A 9 -17.15 9.82 -3.93
CA MET A 9 -15.84 9.57 -4.55
C MET A 9 -15.18 8.28 -4.05
N ALA A 10 -15.38 7.93 -2.77
CA ALA A 10 -14.96 6.63 -2.23
C ALA A 10 -15.72 5.45 -2.87
N LEU A 11 -17.00 5.65 -3.22
CA LEU A 11 -17.80 4.64 -3.93
C LEU A 11 -17.31 4.40 -5.37
N ALA A 12 -16.81 5.43 -6.06
CA ALA A 12 -16.30 5.29 -7.41
C ALA A 12 -14.97 4.52 -7.46
N ALA A 13 -14.11 4.71 -6.45
CA ALA A 13 -12.88 3.92 -6.29
C ALA A 13 -13.17 2.46 -5.90
N LEU A 14 -14.19 2.21 -5.06
CA LEU A 14 -14.63 0.85 -4.73
C LEU A 14 -15.30 0.13 -5.92
N ALA A 15 -16.05 0.84 -6.78
CA ALA A 15 -16.74 0.23 -7.92
C ALA A 15 -15.76 -0.30 -8.99
N ALA A 16 -14.56 0.29 -9.11
CA ALA A 16 -13.51 -0.20 -10.00
C ALA A 16 -12.80 -1.46 -9.46
N ILE A 17 -12.83 -1.69 -8.14
CA ILE A 17 -12.23 -2.87 -7.48
C ILE A 17 -13.26 -4.02 -7.36
N ALA A 18 -14.55 -3.71 -7.21
CA ALA A 18 -15.62 -4.71 -7.14
C ALA A 18 -15.90 -5.47 -8.46
N ALA A 19 -15.35 -5.02 -9.59
CA ALA A 19 -15.35 -5.78 -10.84
C ALA A 19 -14.40 -7.01 -10.81
N CYS A 20 -13.60 -7.14 -9.74
CA CYS A 20 -12.78 -8.31 -9.43
C CYS A 20 -13.26 -8.96 -8.10
N ALA A 21 -14.57 -9.20 -7.95
CA ALA A 21 -15.05 -10.05 -6.87
C ALA A 21 -14.67 -11.52 -7.14
N PRO A 22 -14.28 -12.30 -6.10
CA PRO A 22 -13.93 -13.70 -6.25
C PRO A 22 -15.16 -14.49 -6.70
N GLY A 23 -15.05 -15.22 -7.80
CA GLY A 23 -15.99 -16.30 -8.09
C GLY A 23 -16.07 -17.23 -6.88
N GLN A 24 -17.29 -17.61 -6.47
CA GLN A 24 -17.49 -18.65 -5.47
C GLN A 24 -16.67 -19.87 -5.89
N PHE A 25 -15.59 -20.17 -5.15
CA PHE A 25 -14.95 -21.46 -5.28
C PHE A 25 -15.97 -22.52 -4.84
N PRO A 26 -16.26 -23.53 -5.66
CA PRO A 26 -17.07 -24.65 -5.21
C PRO A 26 -16.39 -25.33 -4.00
N PRO A 27 -17.17 -25.94 -3.10
CA PRO A 27 -16.60 -26.66 -1.96
C PRO A 27 -15.59 -27.71 -2.45
N PRO A 28 -14.51 -27.96 -1.71
CA PRO A 28 -13.49 -28.93 -2.11
C PRO A 28 -14.13 -30.31 -2.26
N VAL A 29 -14.13 -30.82 -3.48
CA VAL A 29 -14.46 -32.21 -3.76
C VAL A 29 -13.32 -33.05 -3.19
N ALA A 30 -13.64 -33.97 -2.28
CA ALA A 30 -12.67 -34.95 -1.79
C ALA A 30 -12.23 -35.83 -2.96
N LEU A 31 -11.04 -35.54 -3.52
CA LEU A 31 -10.40 -36.41 -4.50
C LEU A 31 -9.94 -37.68 -3.76
N GLY A 32 -10.60 -38.80 -4.06
CA GLY A 32 -10.09 -40.12 -3.69
C GLY A 32 -8.70 -40.36 -4.30
N PRO A 33 -7.93 -41.34 -3.78
CA PRO A 33 -6.62 -41.67 -4.33
C PRO A 33 -6.73 -41.98 -5.84
N PRO A 34 -5.82 -41.45 -6.67
CA PRO A 34 -5.90 -41.61 -8.11
C PRO A 34 -5.80 -43.10 -8.48
N GLN A 35 -6.85 -43.63 -9.10
CA GLN A 35 -6.80 -44.93 -9.75
C GLN A 35 -6.18 -44.73 -11.13
N PHE A 36 -4.91 -45.10 -11.27
CA PHE A 36 -4.26 -45.17 -12.57
C PHE A 36 -4.75 -46.42 -13.31
N GLY A 37 -5.69 -46.22 -14.23
CA GLY A 37 -6.07 -47.25 -15.21
C GLY A 37 -4.97 -47.44 -16.25
N THR A 38 -4.56 -48.68 -16.46
CA THR A 38 -3.65 -49.12 -17.53
C THR A 38 -4.38 -49.21 -18.87
N GLU A 39 -4.98 -48.11 -19.33
CA GLU A 39 -5.47 -48.05 -20.72
C GLU A 39 -4.32 -47.67 -21.66
N ALA A 40 -4.06 -48.56 -22.62
CA ALA A 40 -3.08 -48.33 -23.68
C ALA A 40 -3.53 -47.15 -24.56
N LEU A 41 -2.65 -46.17 -24.76
CA LEU A 41 -2.88 -45.03 -25.63
C LEU A 41 -3.16 -45.49 -27.08
N PRO A 42 -4.22 -44.99 -27.75
CA PRO A 42 -4.47 -45.27 -29.15
C PRO A 42 -3.37 -44.67 -30.03
N ALA A 43 -2.99 -45.40 -31.09
CA ALA A 43 -1.96 -44.99 -32.04
C ALA A 43 -2.33 -43.66 -32.71
N LEU A 44 -1.40 -42.71 -32.70
CA LEU A 44 -1.56 -41.42 -33.36
C LEU A 44 -1.71 -41.59 -34.89
N PRO A 45 -2.59 -40.82 -35.54
CA PRO A 45 -2.71 -40.83 -36.99
C PRO A 45 -1.43 -40.32 -37.67
N PRO A 46 -1.13 -40.75 -38.90
CA PRO A 46 0.05 -40.32 -39.63
C PRO A 46 -0.01 -38.81 -39.93
N VAL A 47 1.11 -38.13 -39.69
CA VAL A 47 1.29 -36.69 -39.91
C VAL A 47 1.21 -36.38 -41.42
N PRO A 48 0.37 -35.43 -41.86
CA PRO A 48 0.34 -34.99 -43.25
C PRO A 48 1.67 -34.35 -43.65
N THR A 49 2.24 -34.77 -44.78
CA THR A 49 3.44 -34.17 -45.35
C THR A 49 3.11 -32.80 -45.95
N ILE A 50 3.59 -31.74 -45.30
CA ILE A 50 3.49 -30.37 -45.79
C ILE A 50 4.50 -30.20 -46.94
N PRO A 51 4.10 -29.67 -48.12
CA PRO A 51 5.03 -29.39 -49.20
C PRO A 51 6.06 -28.34 -48.78
N PRO A 52 7.32 -28.43 -49.27
CA PRO A 52 8.37 -27.47 -48.92
C PRO A 52 7.97 -26.06 -49.33
N ALA A 53 8.21 -25.10 -48.44
CA ALA A 53 7.95 -23.69 -48.69
C ALA A 53 8.79 -23.22 -49.89
N PRO A 54 8.25 -22.36 -50.78
CA PRO A 54 9.02 -21.77 -51.87
C PRO A 54 10.20 -20.97 -51.31
N ASP A 55 11.36 -21.08 -51.95
CA ASP A 55 12.60 -20.41 -51.57
C ASP A 55 12.36 -18.90 -51.41
N MET A 56 12.25 -18.45 -50.16
CA MET A 56 12.27 -17.03 -49.84
C MET A 56 13.68 -16.54 -50.08
N VAL A 57 13.85 -15.70 -51.11
CA VAL A 57 15.07 -14.90 -51.30
C VAL A 57 15.32 -14.14 -49.99
N PRO A 58 16.45 -14.35 -49.30
CA PRO A 58 16.73 -13.65 -48.06
C PRO A 58 16.77 -12.14 -48.35
N PRO A 59 16.18 -11.30 -47.48
CA PRO A 59 16.35 -9.86 -47.60
C PRO A 59 17.86 -9.54 -47.59
N PRO A 60 18.30 -8.53 -48.36
CA PRO A 60 19.71 -8.19 -48.44
C PRO A 60 20.26 -7.99 -47.03
N ALA A 61 21.33 -8.73 -46.70
CA ALA A 61 22.02 -8.59 -45.44
C ALA A 61 22.42 -7.12 -45.28
N PHE A 62 21.92 -6.46 -44.23
CA PHE A 62 22.47 -5.18 -43.81
C PHE A 62 23.97 -5.38 -43.60
N ALA A 63 24.77 -4.60 -44.30
CA ALA A 63 26.22 -4.71 -44.27
C ALA A 63 26.72 -4.71 -42.81
N ASN A 64 27.31 -5.83 -42.40
CA ASN A 64 27.98 -6.00 -41.11
C ASN A 64 29.00 -4.87 -40.90
N GLY A 65 28.82 -4.07 -39.85
CA GLY A 65 29.91 -3.27 -39.27
C GLY A 65 29.84 -1.76 -39.40
N MET A 66 28.75 -1.16 -39.91
CA MET A 66 28.55 0.28 -39.68
C MET A 66 27.86 0.47 -38.31
N PRO A 67 28.48 1.16 -37.33
CA PRO A 67 27.76 1.57 -36.14
C PRO A 67 26.54 2.37 -36.60
N LEU A 68 25.36 2.01 -36.08
CA LEU A 68 24.17 2.81 -36.30
C LEU A 68 24.52 4.25 -35.89
N PRO A 69 24.15 5.27 -36.67
CA PRO A 69 24.41 6.65 -36.26
C PRO A 69 23.76 6.87 -34.89
N ALA A 70 24.47 7.47 -33.93
CA ALA A 70 23.99 7.66 -32.55
C ALA A 70 22.63 8.39 -32.43
N TRP A 71 22.20 9.08 -33.49
CA TRP A 71 20.90 9.74 -33.59
C TRP A 71 19.75 8.80 -34.03
N LEU A 72 20.04 7.57 -34.48
CA LEU A 72 19.04 6.52 -34.76
C LEU A 72 18.75 5.64 -33.54
N GLU A 73 19.71 5.53 -32.60
CA GLU A 73 19.59 4.70 -31.40
C GLU A 73 18.88 5.41 -30.24
N SER A 74 18.88 6.74 -30.21
CA SER A 74 18.09 7.52 -29.24
C SER A 74 16.99 8.27 -29.97
N LYS A 75 15.84 7.63 -30.20
CA LYS A 75 14.62 8.44 -30.33
C LYS A 75 14.54 9.21 -29.02
N PRO A 76 14.62 10.56 -29.03
CA PRO A 76 14.53 11.32 -27.80
C PRO A 76 13.28 10.84 -27.07
N LYS A 77 13.47 10.26 -25.88
CA LYS A 77 12.35 9.87 -25.04
C LYS A 77 11.49 11.12 -24.98
N PRO A 78 10.20 11.03 -25.34
CA PRO A 78 9.40 12.22 -25.33
C PRO A 78 9.50 12.86 -23.95
N ALA A 79 9.61 14.19 -23.84
CA ALA A 79 9.76 14.91 -22.57
C ALA A 79 8.70 14.53 -21.50
N TRP A 80 7.63 13.89 -21.96
CA TRP A 80 6.53 13.38 -21.16
C TRP A 80 6.73 11.97 -20.59
N SER A 81 7.73 11.20 -21.01
CA SER A 81 8.00 9.86 -20.51
C SER A 81 8.22 9.93 -19.00
N SER A 82 7.53 9.10 -18.23
CA SER A 82 7.78 8.99 -16.79
C SER A 82 9.12 8.29 -16.50
N MET A 83 9.75 7.69 -17.51
CA MET A 83 11.08 7.13 -17.42
C MET A 83 12.12 8.21 -17.71
N GLY A 84 13.05 8.39 -16.78
CA GLY A 84 14.28 9.14 -16.99
C GLY A 84 15.19 8.48 -18.03
N PRO A 85 16.40 9.00 -18.22
CA PRO A 85 17.40 8.41 -19.11
C PRO A 85 17.65 6.93 -18.78
N ASP A 86 18.03 6.14 -19.79
CA ASP A 86 18.39 4.74 -19.55
C ASP A 86 19.62 4.66 -18.63
N GLY A 87 19.57 3.78 -17.63
CA GLY A 87 20.64 3.64 -16.64
C GLY A 87 20.71 4.76 -15.60
N SER A 88 19.70 5.63 -15.52
CA SER A 88 19.69 6.78 -14.61
C SER A 88 19.21 6.40 -13.20
N ILE A 89 19.61 7.19 -12.21
CA ILE A 89 19.11 7.11 -10.83
C ILE A 89 18.09 8.23 -10.65
N TRP A 90 17.04 8.00 -9.86
CA TRP A 90 16.11 9.07 -9.50
C TRP A 90 15.81 9.05 -8.01
N ILE A 91 15.53 10.24 -7.48
CA ILE A 91 15.17 10.44 -6.08
C ILE A 91 13.88 11.24 -6.02
N ASP A 92 12.90 10.71 -5.29
CA ASP A 92 11.66 11.40 -4.98
C ASP A 92 11.60 11.77 -3.51
N GLY A 93 11.31 13.04 -3.22
CA GLY A 93 10.91 13.50 -1.90
C GLY A 93 9.42 13.78 -1.88
N ALA A 94 8.71 13.28 -0.87
CA ALA A 94 7.27 13.43 -0.73
C ALA A 94 6.91 13.89 0.69
N VAL A 95 5.89 14.75 0.79
CA VAL A 95 5.26 15.13 2.06
C VAL A 95 3.75 15.14 1.85
N GLY A 96 3.06 14.28 2.59
CA GLY A 96 1.61 14.34 2.73
C GLY A 96 1.20 15.19 3.93
N ILE A 97 0.07 15.89 3.83
CA ILE A 97 -0.68 16.41 4.98
C ILE A 97 -1.95 15.57 5.06
N VAL A 98 -2.01 14.67 6.03
CA VAL A 98 -3.02 13.61 6.09
C VAL A 98 -3.73 13.59 7.42
N TYR A 99 -4.97 13.10 7.39
CA TYR A 99 -5.77 12.82 8.57
C TYR A 99 -5.81 11.31 8.79
N PRO A 100 -5.06 10.79 9.78
CA PRO A 100 -5.16 9.39 10.16
C PRO A 100 -6.40 9.12 11.02
N ALA A 101 -7.02 7.99 10.79
CA ALA A 101 -8.13 7.46 11.57
C ALA A 101 -7.87 5.97 11.81
N VAL A 102 -7.84 5.58 13.08
CA VAL A 102 -7.83 4.17 13.46
C VAL A 102 -9.26 3.83 13.85
N GLY A 103 -9.90 2.89 13.17
CA GLY A 103 -11.20 2.37 13.57
C GLY A 103 -10.98 1.12 14.39
N GLN A 104 -11.15 1.17 15.71
CA GLN A 104 -10.82 0.04 16.58
C GLN A 104 -11.98 -0.40 17.48
N LYS A 105 -12.02 -1.71 17.74
CA LYS A 105 -12.82 -2.37 18.77
C LYS A 105 -11.90 -3.37 19.46
N LEU A 106 -10.92 -2.86 20.20
CA LEU A 106 -10.00 -3.69 20.97
C LEU A 106 -10.54 -3.88 22.38
N GLN A 107 -10.56 -5.13 22.84
CA GLN A 107 -10.95 -5.47 24.21
C GLN A 107 -10.13 -6.63 24.76
N GLY A 108 -9.83 -6.56 26.05
CA GLY A 108 -9.12 -7.62 26.76
C GLY A 108 -9.46 -7.62 28.24
N GLU A 109 -9.41 -8.78 28.87
CA GLU A 109 -9.63 -8.91 30.31
C GLU A 109 -8.32 -8.73 31.08
N VAL A 110 -8.40 -8.01 32.20
CA VAL A 110 -7.32 -7.84 33.17
C VAL A 110 -7.90 -8.02 34.57
N ALA A 111 -7.13 -8.62 35.48
CA ALA A 111 -7.59 -8.84 36.87
C ALA A 111 -7.06 -7.73 37.79
N LEU A 112 -7.94 -6.90 38.34
CA LEU A 112 -7.60 -5.93 39.39
C LEU A 112 -7.87 -6.57 40.75
N GLY A 113 -6.85 -7.21 41.32
CA GLY A 113 -7.02 -8.06 42.49
C GLY A 113 -7.81 -9.32 42.14
N SER A 114 -8.95 -9.56 42.80
CA SER A 114 -9.88 -10.65 42.46
C SER A 114 -10.97 -10.25 41.46
N LEU A 115 -11.02 -8.98 41.04
CA LEU A 115 -12.05 -8.46 40.14
C LEU A 115 -11.59 -8.55 38.68
N PRO A 116 -12.26 -9.33 37.81
CA PRO A 116 -12.02 -9.25 36.38
C PRO A 116 -12.59 -7.94 35.83
N VAL A 117 -11.80 -7.24 35.02
CA VAL A 117 -12.16 -5.98 34.36
C VAL A 117 -11.89 -6.12 32.86
N THR A 118 -12.90 -5.84 32.04
CA THR A 118 -12.71 -5.75 30.60
C THR A 118 -12.23 -4.35 30.24
N VAL A 119 -11.00 -4.24 29.74
CA VAL A 119 -10.46 -2.99 29.20
C VAL A 119 -10.92 -2.88 27.76
N ILE A 120 -11.79 -1.91 27.49
CA ILE A 120 -12.18 -1.51 26.13
C ILE A 120 -11.34 -0.29 25.76
N ALA A 121 -10.79 -0.25 24.56
CA ALA A 121 -9.96 0.86 24.12
C ALA A 121 -10.81 2.12 23.87
N PRO A 122 -10.78 3.16 24.74
CA PRO A 122 -11.29 4.45 24.33
C PRO A 122 -10.38 5.00 23.24
N GLN A 123 -10.86 5.92 22.40
CA GLN A 123 -10.07 6.42 21.29
C GLN A 123 -10.34 7.90 21.05
N ALA A 124 -9.31 8.71 21.26
CA ALA A 124 -9.32 10.10 20.83
C ALA A 124 -9.12 10.19 19.32
N LYS A 125 -9.66 11.26 18.73
CA LYS A 125 -9.36 11.60 17.34
C LYS A 125 -7.88 11.91 17.22
N LEU A 126 -7.26 11.46 16.15
CA LEU A 126 -5.87 11.79 15.83
C LEU A 126 -5.82 13.12 15.08
N ASP A 127 -4.77 13.89 15.30
CA ASP A 127 -4.56 15.16 14.61
C ASP A 127 -4.10 14.98 13.16
N TRP A 128 -4.35 15.99 12.34
CA TRP A 128 -3.70 16.12 11.04
C TRP A 128 -2.19 16.14 11.22
N THR A 129 -1.48 15.39 10.37
CA THR A 129 -0.03 15.24 10.51
C THR A 129 0.67 15.24 9.15
N GLY A 130 1.99 15.45 9.21
CA GLY A 130 2.89 15.26 8.09
C GLY A 130 3.18 13.77 7.85
N MET A 131 3.26 13.39 6.58
CA MET A 131 3.62 12.05 6.13
C MET A 131 4.81 12.16 5.17
N PRO A 132 6.03 12.35 5.70
CA PRO A 132 7.22 12.42 4.86
C PRO A 132 7.55 11.05 4.28
N GLY A 133 8.06 11.06 3.05
CA GLY A 133 8.55 9.87 2.38
C GLY A 133 9.69 10.21 1.42
N ILE A 134 10.54 9.22 1.20
CA ILE A 134 11.62 9.26 0.21
C ILE A 134 11.57 8.00 -0.64
N THR A 135 11.79 8.14 -1.94
CA THR A 135 11.95 7.01 -2.85
C THR A 135 13.25 7.17 -3.61
N LEU A 136 14.04 6.11 -3.66
CA LEU A 136 15.20 5.98 -4.54
C LEU A 136 14.82 4.99 -5.63
N GLY A 137 15.15 5.29 -6.89
CA GLY A 137 14.98 4.33 -7.96
C GLY A 137 16.10 4.34 -8.98
N TYR A 138 16.13 3.29 -9.77
CA TYR A 138 17.12 3.04 -10.82
C TYR A 138 16.41 2.55 -12.07
N HIS A 139 16.60 3.25 -13.18
CA HIS A 139 16.12 2.83 -14.48
C HIS A 139 17.05 1.78 -15.08
N ILE A 140 16.48 0.61 -15.38
CA ILE A 140 17.24 -0.45 -16.03
C ILE A 140 17.44 -0.06 -17.50
N PRO A 141 18.67 -0.13 -18.03
CA PRO A 141 18.96 0.16 -19.43
C PRO A 141 18.10 -0.65 -20.40
N GLU A 142 18.07 -0.20 -21.66
CA GLU A 142 17.40 -0.91 -22.77
C GLU A 142 15.88 -1.09 -22.58
N ASN A 143 15.25 -0.18 -21.84
CA ASN A 143 13.87 -0.34 -21.37
C ASN A 143 13.73 -1.66 -20.60
N GLY A 144 14.48 -1.84 -19.52
CA GLY A 144 14.31 -2.97 -18.61
C GLY A 144 13.28 -2.73 -17.50
N GLY A 145 12.73 -1.52 -17.38
CA GLY A 145 11.87 -1.09 -16.29
C GLY A 145 12.63 -0.24 -15.25
N ALA A 146 12.22 -0.31 -14.00
CA ALA A 146 12.91 0.37 -12.90
C ALA A 146 12.83 -0.41 -11.59
N PHE A 147 13.90 -0.40 -10.82
CA PHE A 147 13.85 -0.76 -9.40
C PHE A 147 13.57 0.47 -8.55
N LEU A 148 12.91 0.27 -7.41
CA LEU A 148 12.69 1.32 -6.42
C LEU A 148 12.78 0.79 -5.00
N ALA A 149 13.21 1.66 -4.10
CA ALA A 149 13.16 1.51 -2.66
C ALA A 149 12.49 2.76 -2.07
N ARG A 150 11.42 2.58 -1.28
CA ARG A 150 10.67 3.67 -0.64
C ARG A 150 10.71 3.52 0.88
N TYR A 151 10.82 4.63 1.58
CA TYR A 151 10.55 4.71 3.01
C TYR A 151 9.50 5.81 3.26
N GLN A 152 8.53 5.51 4.12
CA GLN A 152 7.46 6.43 4.52
C GLN A 152 7.21 6.33 6.02
N LEU A 153 7.10 7.50 6.65
CA LEU A 153 6.81 7.64 8.07
C LEU A 153 5.50 8.40 8.25
N LEU A 154 4.71 8.00 9.24
CA LEU A 154 3.57 8.79 9.72
C LEU A 154 3.44 8.63 11.23
N ALA A 155 3.34 9.74 11.94
CA ALA A 155 3.09 9.76 13.37
C ALA A 155 2.03 10.81 13.68
N SER A 156 1.04 10.44 14.50
CA SER A 156 0.01 11.37 14.95
C SER A 156 -0.37 11.07 16.39
N GLN A 157 -0.82 12.09 17.10
CA GLN A 157 -1.35 12.00 18.45
C GLN A 157 -2.62 12.84 18.49
N GLY A 158 -3.53 12.49 19.39
CA GLY A 158 -4.59 13.40 19.79
C GLY A 158 -5.08 13.10 21.19
N THR A 159 -5.74 14.08 21.80
CA THR A 159 -6.26 13.99 23.15
C THR A 159 -7.67 14.55 23.20
N ASP A 160 -8.61 13.76 23.70
CA ASP A 160 -10.02 14.14 23.81
C ASP A 160 -10.55 13.80 25.22
N PRO A 161 -11.53 14.57 25.74
CA PRO A 161 -12.24 14.22 26.96
C PRO A 161 -13.18 13.03 26.72
N PHE A 162 -13.18 12.07 27.64
CA PHE A 162 -13.99 10.85 27.58
C PHE A 162 -14.54 10.47 28.95
N LEU A 163 -15.64 9.72 28.94
CA LEU A 163 -16.12 8.99 30.11
C LEU A 163 -15.72 7.53 29.96
N VAL A 164 -14.82 7.04 30.81
CA VAL A 164 -14.33 5.65 30.78
C VAL A 164 -14.70 5.00 32.10
N ASP A 165 -15.49 3.92 32.05
CA ASP A 165 -16.02 3.22 33.24
C ASP A 165 -16.70 4.16 34.25
N GLY A 166 -17.39 5.20 33.75
CA GLY A 166 -18.05 6.22 34.59
C GLY A 166 -17.12 7.29 35.17
N VAL A 167 -15.82 7.25 34.87
CA VAL A 167 -14.82 8.24 35.30
C VAL A 167 -14.56 9.23 34.17
N SER A 168 -14.74 10.52 34.45
CA SER A 168 -14.38 11.60 33.52
C SER A 168 -12.86 11.72 33.45
N THR A 169 -12.30 11.52 32.27
CA THR A 169 -10.85 11.45 32.03
C THR A 169 -10.49 12.07 30.69
N SER A 170 -9.22 12.42 30.47
CA SER A 170 -8.70 12.59 29.12
C SER A 170 -8.20 11.25 28.59
N VAL A 171 -8.39 11.05 27.29
CA VAL A 171 -7.84 9.91 26.55
C VAL A 171 -6.85 10.46 25.56
N THR A 172 -5.61 9.97 25.61
CA THR A 172 -4.58 10.29 24.62
C THR A 172 -4.38 9.07 23.74
N SER A 173 -4.57 9.25 22.43
CA SER A 173 -4.32 8.22 21.43
C SER A 173 -3.11 8.60 20.58
N ARG A 174 -2.25 7.62 20.28
CA ARG A 174 -1.05 7.82 19.46
C ARG A 174 -1.01 6.78 18.35
N LEU A 175 -0.45 7.17 17.22
CA LEU A 175 -0.23 6.35 16.04
C LEU A 175 1.19 6.61 15.53
N ASN A 176 1.90 5.53 15.18
CA ASN A 176 3.18 5.58 14.50
C ASN A 176 3.25 4.44 13.48
N THR A 177 3.52 4.78 12.23
CA THR A 177 3.67 3.81 11.14
C THR A 177 5.00 4.00 10.42
N ASN A 178 5.67 2.89 10.11
CA ASN A 178 6.90 2.84 9.33
C ASN A 178 6.71 1.85 8.18
N ILE A 179 6.83 2.35 6.96
CA ILE A 179 6.65 1.54 5.75
C ILE A 179 7.97 1.56 4.96
N ILE A 180 8.40 0.38 4.54
CA ILE A 180 9.53 0.18 3.62
C ILE A 180 9.02 -0.63 2.45
N ASP A 181 9.24 -0.14 1.23
CA ASP A 181 8.91 -0.88 0.01
C ASP A 181 10.14 -1.11 -0.84
N LEU A 182 10.21 -2.29 -1.43
CA LEU A 182 11.14 -2.64 -2.48
C LEU A 182 10.31 -3.12 -3.67
N GLY A 183 10.56 -2.58 -4.86
CA GLY A 183 9.71 -2.87 -6.00
C GLY A 183 10.44 -2.84 -7.34
N TYR A 184 9.80 -3.48 -8.30
CA TYR A 184 10.08 -3.38 -9.70
C TYR A 184 8.87 -2.77 -10.42
N LEU A 185 9.12 -1.81 -11.31
CA LEU A 185 8.13 -1.25 -12.24
C LEU A 185 8.52 -1.66 -13.66
N THR A 186 7.54 -2.13 -14.43
CA THR A 186 7.70 -2.38 -15.86
C THR A 186 7.94 -1.07 -16.59
N ASN A 187 8.42 -1.15 -17.83
CA ASN A 187 8.25 -0.04 -18.75
C ASN A 187 6.76 0.17 -19.08
N ASN A 188 6.50 1.18 -19.91
CA ASN A 188 5.16 1.44 -20.41
C ASN A 188 4.57 0.19 -21.12
N LEU A 189 3.50 -0.34 -20.57
CA LEU A 189 2.75 -1.50 -21.04
C LEU A 189 1.94 -1.17 -22.30
N VAL A 190 1.49 0.08 -22.44
CA VAL A 190 0.58 0.47 -23.52
C VAL A 190 1.20 1.59 -24.34
N LYS A 191 1.47 1.29 -25.61
CA LYS A 191 1.89 2.28 -26.61
C LYS A 191 0.68 3.06 -27.13
N ALA A 192 0.03 3.83 -26.26
CA ALA A 192 -1.05 4.73 -26.65
C ALA A 192 -0.57 6.19 -26.65
N PRO A 193 -1.00 7.03 -27.61
CA PRO A 193 -0.62 8.43 -27.62
C PRO A 193 -1.04 9.11 -26.31
N ARG A 194 -0.09 9.75 -25.63
CA ARG A 194 -0.30 10.52 -24.39
C ARG A 194 -0.64 9.72 -23.13
N TYR A 195 -0.58 8.39 -23.19
CA TYR A 195 -0.76 7.52 -22.03
C TYR A 195 0.52 6.77 -21.72
N ASP A 196 0.83 6.69 -20.43
CA ASP A 196 1.89 5.87 -19.88
C ASP A 196 1.27 5.02 -18.77
N ILE A 197 1.25 3.70 -18.98
CA ILE A 197 0.69 2.73 -18.05
C ILE A 197 1.80 1.78 -17.66
N ARG A 198 2.10 1.66 -16.37
CA ARG A 198 3.12 0.73 -15.88
C ARG A 198 2.51 -0.18 -14.83
N ALA A 199 2.93 -1.43 -14.80
CA ALA A 199 2.66 -2.32 -13.69
C ALA A 199 3.89 -2.43 -12.82
N GLY A 200 3.71 -2.81 -11.57
CA GLY A 200 4.79 -3.14 -10.67
C GLY A 200 4.42 -4.26 -9.73
N PHE A 201 5.46 -4.90 -9.22
CA PHE A 201 5.37 -5.86 -8.13
C PHE A 201 6.51 -5.59 -7.16
N GLY A 202 6.31 -5.95 -5.91
CA GLY A 202 7.30 -5.66 -4.88
C GLY A 202 7.06 -6.43 -3.60
N ALA A 203 7.79 -6.01 -2.58
CA ALA A 203 7.61 -6.43 -1.21
C ALA A 203 7.52 -5.17 -0.33
N ARG A 204 6.63 -5.23 0.66
CA ARG A 204 6.46 -4.20 1.68
C ARG A 204 6.77 -4.79 3.04
N TYR A 205 7.45 -4.01 3.87
CA TYR A 205 7.44 -4.13 5.31
C TYR A 205 6.60 -3.00 5.91
N ASN A 206 5.78 -3.30 6.91
CA ASN A 206 4.97 -2.33 7.62
C ASN A 206 5.02 -2.59 9.13
N GLY A 207 5.40 -1.57 9.89
CA GLY A 207 5.28 -1.51 11.34
C GLY A 207 4.22 -0.49 11.73
N VAL A 208 3.15 -0.93 12.38
CA VAL A 208 2.03 -0.08 12.84
C VAL A 208 1.91 -0.19 14.34
N TYR A 209 2.23 0.89 15.05
CA TYR A 209 2.01 1.04 16.47
C TYR A 209 0.86 2.01 16.71
N PHE A 210 -0.10 1.62 17.53
CA PHE A 210 -1.03 2.58 18.09
C PHE A 210 -1.35 2.22 19.53
N ASP A 211 -1.58 3.24 20.34
CA ASP A 211 -2.06 3.06 21.70
C ASP A 211 -3.06 4.13 22.09
N SER A 212 -3.78 3.82 23.16
CA SER A 212 -4.71 4.73 23.78
C SER A 212 -4.64 4.58 25.29
N VAL A 213 -4.46 5.71 25.97
CA VAL A 213 -4.30 5.79 27.41
C VAL A 213 -5.33 6.76 27.97
N ALA A 214 -6.19 6.25 28.85
CA ALA A 214 -7.05 7.04 29.71
C ALA A 214 -6.43 7.09 31.11
N GLY A 215 -6.32 8.29 31.70
CA GLY A 215 -5.76 8.47 33.04
C GLY A 215 -6.59 9.44 33.88
N GLY A 216 -6.92 9.03 35.10
CA GLY A 216 -7.77 9.79 36.02
C GLY A 216 -7.20 9.85 37.43
N ALA A 217 -7.95 10.51 38.32
CA ALA A 217 -7.61 10.59 39.74
C ALA A 217 -7.60 9.19 40.41
N ASN A 218 -7.00 9.10 41.59
CA ASN A 218 -7.01 7.89 42.43
C ASN A 218 -6.42 6.65 41.74
N GLY A 219 -5.35 6.83 40.96
CA GLY A 219 -4.65 5.73 40.29
C GLY A 219 -5.46 5.05 39.18
N PHE A 220 -6.57 5.67 38.74
CA PHE A 220 -7.35 5.17 37.62
C PHE A 220 -6.55 5.31 36.32
N PHE A 221 -6.36 4.20 35.62
CA PHE A 221 -5.97 4.24 34.22
C PHE A 221 -6.54 3.06 33.44
N ARG A 222 -6.70 3.27 32.13
CA ARG A 222 -6.95 2.23 31.13
C ARG A 222 -5.98 2.44 29.99
N LYS A 223 -5.30 1.38 29.58
CA LYS A 223 -4.37 1.41 28.45
C LYS A 223 -4.68 0.26 27.52
N VAL A 224 -4.73 0.57 26.24
CA VAL A 224 -4.71 -0.42 25.18
C VAL A 224 -3.61 -0.03 24.20
N ALA A 225 -2.72 -0.97 23.90
CA ALA A 225 -1.68 -0.79 22.89
C ALA A 225 -1.74 -1.95 21.90
N ASN A 226 -1.41 -1.67 20.65
CA ASN A 226 -1.31 -2.65 19.58
C ASN A 226 -0.10 -2.33 18.73
N PHE A 227 0.74 -3.33 18.52
CA PHE A 227 1.87 -3.26 17.61
C PHE A 227 1.74 -4.37 16.58
N TYR A 228 1.62 -4.00 15.31
CA TYR A 228 1.71 -4.91 14.18
C TYR A 228 3.04 -4.72 13.46
N SER A 229 3.72 -5.81 13.15
CA SER A 229 4.91 -5.83 12.30
C SER A 229 4.80 -6.98 11.32
N GLY A 230 4.78 -6.66 10.03
CA GLY A 230 4.61 -7.66 8.98
C GLY A 230 5.22 -7.26 7.65
N ALA A 231 5.38 -8.24 6.79
CA ALA A 231 5.88 -8.06 5.44
C ALA A 231 5.14 -8.95 4.45
N GLY A 232 5.17 -8.58 3.18
CA GLY A 232 4.59 -9.40 2.13
C GLY A 232 4.58 -8.74 0.76
N PRO A 233 4.05 -9.43 -0.26
CA PRO A 233 4.08 -8.96 -1.63
C PRO A 233 3.12 -7.78 -1.85
N THR A 234 3.50 -6.92 -2.79
CA THR A 234 2.67 -5.83 -3.30
C THR A 234 2.55 -5.89 -4.82
N ALA A 235 1.44 -5.37 -5.34
CA ALA A 235 1.20 -5.13 -6.75
C ALA A 235 0.80 -3.68 -6.96
N ARG A 236 1.25 -3.08 -8.06
CA ARG A 236 1.09 -1.66 -8.35
C ARG A 236 0.71 -1.43 -9.80
N ILE A 237 -0.11 -0.42 -10.06
CA ILE A 237 -0.40 0.10 -11.40
C ILE A 237 -0.24 1.61 -11.36
N ASP A 238 0.60 2.14 -12.24
CA ASP A 238 0.76 3.57 -12.50
C ASP A 238 0.04 3.94 -13.80
N LEU A 239 -0.66 5.07 -13.76
CA LEU A 239 -1.28 5.69 -14.93
C LEU A 239 -0.85 7.16 -14.98
N MET A 240 -0.32 7.57 -16.14
CA MET A 240 -0.08 8.96 -16.44
C MET A 240 -0.68 9.31 -17.79
N ARG A 241 -1.41 10.42 -17.85
CA ARG A 241 -2.05 10.94 -19.05
C ARG A 241 -1.66 12.40 -19.25
N GLN A 242 -1.03 12.71 -20.37
CA GLN A 242 -0.66 14.10 -20.66
C GLN A 242 -1.87 14.99 -20.91
N VAL A 243 -1.74 16.23 -20.47
CA VAL A 243 -2.66 17.32 -20.77
C VAL A 243 -2.09 18.09 -21.96
N ALA A 244 -2.71 17.93 -23.13
CA ALA A 244 -2.18 18.48 -24.38
C ALA A 244 -2.04 20.01 -24.41
N LEU A 245 -2.80 20.71 -23.56
CA LEU A 245 -2.82 22.17 -23.51
C LEU A 245 -1.56 22.77 -22.87
N VAL A 246 -0.92 22.05 -21.95
CA VAL A 246 0.22 22.55 -21.18
C VAL A 246 1.37 21.55 -21.30
N PRO A 247 2.44 21.90 -22.04
CA PRO A 247 3.62 21.04 -22.15
C PRO A 247 4.16 20.63 -20.79
N GLY A 248 4.41 19.34 -20.59
CA GLY A 248 4.93 18.81 -19.33
C GLY A 248 3.89 18.54 -18.24
N LEU A 249 2.64 19.00 -18.40
CA LEU A 249 1.56 18.71 -17.45
C LEU A 249 0.90 17.36 -17.77
N ALA A 250 0.66 16.57 -16.73
CA ALA A 250 -0.04 15.31 -16.83
C ALA A 250 -0.97 15.08 -15.63
N LEU A 251 -2.07 14.37 -15.88
CA LEU A 251 -2.81 13.68 -14.84
C LEU A 251 -2.03 12.43 -14.49
N SER A 252 -1.78 12.21 -13.20
CA SER A 252 -1.02 11.08 -12.71
C SER A 252 -1.78 10.41 -11.58
N GLY A 253 -1.72 9.08 -11.55
CA GLY A 253 -2.24 8.32 -10.44
C GLY A 253 -1.60 6.95 -10.35
N HIS A 254 -1.66 6.36 -9.17
CA HIS A 254 -1.31 4.97 -9.00
C HIS A 254 -2.17 4.32 -7.93
N VAL A 255 -2.34 3.02 -8.10
CA VAL A 255 -2.99 2.13 -7.14
C VAL A 255 -1.98 1.06 -6.76
N GLU A 256 -1.86 0.80 -5.47
CA GLU A 256 -0.99 -0.22 -4.92
C GLU A 256 -1.79 -1.04 -3.91
N ALA A 257 -1.67 -2.36 -3.96
CA ALA A 257 -2.32 -3.28 -3.05
C ALA A 257 -1.33 -4.33 -2.54
N GLY A 258 -1.49 -4.75 -1.30
CA GLY A 258 -0.59 -5.70 -0.66
C GLY A 258 -1.27 -6.67 0.28
N VAL A 259 -0.60 -7.79 0.50
CA VAL A 259 -0.96 -8.80 1.52
C VAL A 259 0.24 -8.95 2.43
N LEU A 260 0.09 -8.59 3.69
CA LEU A 260 1.17 -8.54 4.67
C LEU A 260 0.93 -9.61 5.74
N ILE A 261 1.91 -10.46 5.98
CA ILE A 261 1.87 -11.47 7.04
C ILE A 261 2.85 -11.03 8.12
N GLY A 262 2.39 -11.06 9.37
CA GLY A 262 3.17 -10.50 10.46
C GLY A 262 2.76 -11.02 11.82
N ASN A 263 3.35 -10.42 12.84
CA ASN A 263 3.00 -10.62 14.23
C ASN A 263 2.28 -9.38 14.75
N MET A 264 1.34 -9.60 15.66
CA MET A 264 0.60 -8.57 16.36
C MET A 264 0.72 -8.80 17.86
N ASP A 265 1.18 -7.78 18.57
CA ASP A 265 1.27 -7.70 20.02
C ASP A 265 0.22 -6.71 20.52
N GLN A 266 -0.75 -7.22 21.28
CA GLN A 266 -1.76 -6.41 21.96
C GLN A 266 -1.51 -6.42 23.45
N THR A 267 -1.52 -5.23 24.06
CA THR A 267 -1.39 -5.07 25.50
C THR A 267 -2.61 -4.35 26.04
N PHE A 268 -3.23 -4.93 27.06
CA PHE A 268 -4.29 -4.31 27.84
C PHE A 268 -3.76 -4.09 29.25
N ALA A 269 -3.94 -2.90 29.80
CA ALA A 269 -3.57 -2.64 31.18
C ALA A 269 -4.60 -1.75 31.86
N ALA A 270 -4.79 -1.97 33.16
CA ALA A 270 -5.66 -1.16 33.98
C ALA A 270 -5.05 -0.94 35.35
N GLY A 271 -5.43 0.18 35.95
CA GLY A 271 -5.20 0.46 37.36
C GLY A 271 -6.38 1.16 37.98
N GLN A 272 -6.60 0.92 39.27
CA GLN A 272 -7.63 1.59 40.06
C GLN A 272 -7.37 1.42 41.55
N THR A 273 -7.68 2.46 42.34
CA THR A 273 -7.73 2.33 43.80
C THR A 273 -9.09 1.77 44.24
N ILE A 274 -9.07 0.65 44.98
CA ILE A 274 -10.25 -0.01 45.53
C ILE A 274 -10.04 -0.14 47.05
N GLY A 275 -10.95 0.42 47.85
CA GLY A 275 -10.83 0.38 49.32
C GLY A 275 -9.56 1.03 49.86
N GLY A 276 -9.00 2.04 49.16
CA GLY A 276 -7.75 2.71 49.52
C GLY A 276 -6.47 2.01 49.08
N ILE A 277 -6.57 0.84 48.43
CA ILE A 277 -5.43 0.08 47.90
C ILE A 277 -5.39 0.21 46.38
N LEU A 278 -4.21 0.53 45.83
CA LEU A 278 -4.00 0.58 44.38
C LEU A 278 -3.80 -0.83 43.81
N TYR A 279 -4.64 -1.21 42.85
CA TYR A 279 -4.49 -2.43 42.07
C TYR A 279 -4.13 -2.07 40.64
N ASN A 280 -3.12 -2.74 40.07
CA ASN A 280 -2.69 -2.59 38.68
C ASN A 280 -2.48 -3.97 38.07
N SER A 281 -2.82 -4.13 36.79
CA SER A 281 -2.66 -5.39 36.07
C SER A 281 -2.54 -5.17 34.57
N GLN A 282 -1.96 -6.15 33.89
CA GLN A 282 -1.82 -6.15 32.44
C GLN A 282 -2.01 -7.56 31.86
N SER A 283 -2.50 -7.62 30.62
CA SER A 283 -2.54 -8.82 29.80
C SER A 283 -1.96 -8.53 28.42
N GLU A 284 -1.28 -9.52 27.87
CA GLU A 284 -0.62 -9.44 26.56
C GLU A 284 -1.10 -10.59 25.68
N LEU A 285 -1.36 -10.29 24.42
CA LEU A 285 -1.74 -11.25 23.40
C LEU A 285 -0.80 -11.08 22.22
N ASN A 286 -0.09 -12.15 21.87
CA ASN A 286 0.70 -12.22 20.64
C ASN A 286 0.02 -13.17 19.66
N ARG A 287 -0.13 -12.75 18.40
CA ARG A 287 -0.65 -13.62 17.35
C ARG A 287 -0.09 -13.27 15.98
N SER A 288 0.14 -14.30 15.16
CA SER A 288 0.37 -14.08 13.74
C SER A 288 -0.93 -13.78 13.00
N VAL A 289 -0.91 -12.74 12.17
CA VAL A 289 -2.08 -12.24 11.45
C VAL A 289 -1.72 -11.87 10.02
N THR A 290 -2.75 -11.87 9.17
CA THR A 290 -2.69 -11.32 7.82
C THR A 290 -3.44 -10.00 7.76
N THR A 291 -2.77 -9.00 7.23
CA THR A 291 -3.26 -7.64 6.99
C THR A 291 -3.29 -7.43 5.48
N TYR A 292 -4.29 -6.71 5.01
CA TYR A 292 -4.36 -6.27 3.61
C TYR A 292 -4.16 -4.76 3.57
N ASP A 293 -3.57 -4.24 2.52
CA ASP A 293 -3.46 -2.81 2.32
C ASP A 293 -3.88 -2.39 0.91
N LEU A 294 -4.44 -1.19 0.81
CA LEU A 294 -4.81 -0.54 -0.44
C LEU A 294 -4.39 0.92 -0.36
N LYS A 295 -3.61 1.36 -1.34
CA LYS A 295 -3.15 2.74 -1.51
C LYS A 295 -3.59 3.27 -2.86
N VAL A 296 -4.09 4.49 -2.87
CA VAL A 296 -4.49 5.23 -4.06
C VAL A 296 -3.91 6.63 -3.99
N ASN A 297 -3.23 7.04 -5.06
CA ASN A 297 -2.76 8.39 -5.26
C ASN A 297 -3.29 8.90 -6.60
N ALA A 298 -3.79 10.13 -6.63
CA ALA A 298 -4.29 10.76 -7.85
C ALA A 298 -4.06 12.27 -7.82
N GLY A 299 -3.62 12.85 -8.93
CA GLY A 299 -3.32 14.27 -8.98
C GLY A 299 -2.76 14.75 -10.31
N LEU A 300 -2.06 15.87 -10.24
CA LEU A 300 -1.37 16.48 -11.36
C LEU A 300 0.13 16.35 -11.14
N SER A 301 0.84 15.98 -12.19
CA SER A 301 2.29 16.06 -12.24
C SER A 301 2.72 17.04 -13.32
N TYR A 302 3.79 17.78 -13.05
CA TYR A 302 4.35 18.74 -13.98
C TYR A 302 5.86 18.57 -14.08
N ARG A 303 6.35 18.35 -15.30
CA ARG A 303 7.78 18.34 -15.66
C ARG A 303 8.05 19.50 -16.61
N PRO A 304 8.67 20.61 -16.15
CA PRO A 304 8.90 21.77 -17.00
C PRO A 304 9.75 21.41 -18.22
N PRO A 305 9.42 21.87 -19.44
CA PRO A 305 10.23 21.59 -20.62
C PRO A 305 11.68 22.11 -20.53
N SER A 306 11.92 23.14 -19.70
CA SER A 306 13.26 23.67 -19.45
C SER A 306 14.06 22.90 -18.40
N ALA A 307 13.42 21.94 -17.70
CA ALA A 307 14.01 21.18 -16.61
C ALA A 307 13.45 19.76 -16.60
N GLU A 308 13.77 18.98 -17.65
CA GLU A 308 13.23 17.62 -17.82
C GLU A 308 13.67 16.64 -16.71
N PHE A 309 14.77 16.94 -16.02
CA PHE A 309 15.26 16.20 -14.85
C PHE A 309 14.44 16.44 -13.57
N PHE A 310 13.49 17.39 -13.58
CA PHE A 310 12.71 17.78 -12.42
C PHE A 310 11.22 17.59 -12.68
N GLN A 311 10.54 16.88 -11.79
CA GLN A 311 9.09 16.70 -11.84
C GLN A 311 8.49 17.00 -10.48
N VAL A 312 7.37 17.71 -10.46
CA VAL A 312 6.56 17.92 -9.25
C VAL A 312 5.23 17.20 -9.39
N PHE A 313 4.65 16.83 -8.26
CA PHE A 313 3.32 16.26 -8.17
C PHE A 313 2.54 16.92 -7.03
N ALA A 314 1.27 17.19 -7.28
CA ALA A 314 0.31 17.62 -6.28
C ALA A 314 -1.00 16.85 -6.47
N GLY A 315 -1.51 16.25 -5.40
CA GLY A 315 -2.67 15.40 -5.49
C GLY A 315 -3.26 15.01 -4.15
N TYR A 316 -4.11 13.99 -4.21
CA TYR A 316 -4.76 13.36 -3.07
C TYR A 316 -4.18 11.97 -2.85
N THR A 317 -4.03 11.59 -1.58
CA THR A 317 -3.61 10.27 -1.14
C THR A 317 -4.67 9.64 -0.25
N PHE A 318 -4.88 8.34 -0.42
CA PHE A 318 -5.71 7.49 0.41
C PHE A 318 -4.96 6.18 0.63
N GLU A 319 -4.88 5.72 1.87
CA GLU A 319 -4.29 4.43 2.21
C GLU A 319 -5.09 3.80 3.36
N GLU A 320 -5.46 2.54 3.19
CA GLU A 320 -6.19 1.75 4.19
C GLU A 320 -5.46 0.44 4.45
N PHE A 321 -5.28 0.13 5.73
CA PHE A 321 -4.83 -1.16 6.24
C PHE A 321 -5.98 -1.85 6.96
N PHE A 322 -6.35 -3.01 6.43
CA PHE A 322 -7.40 -3.85 6.96
C PHE A 322 -6.82 -4.82 8.00
N ASN A 323 -7.49 -4.95 9.14
CA ASN A 323 -7.19 -5.98 10.15
C ASN A 323 -5.85 -5.82 10.90
N VAL A 324 -5.37 -4.59 11.10
CA VAL A 324 -4.16 -4.27 11.89
C VAL A 324 -4.30 -4.48 13.41
N GLY A 325 -5.49 -4.84 13.89
CA GLY A 325 -5.79 -5.15 15.30
C GLY A 325 -6.66 -6.40 15.53
N GLY A 326 -6.71 -7.31 14.56
CA GLY A 326 -7.59 -8.50 14.58
C GLY A 326 -7.10 -9.67 15.42
N ILE A 327 -7.47 -9.72 16.70
CA ILE A 327 -7.32 -10.91 17.55
C ILE A 327 -8.65 -11.16 18.24
N SER A 328 -9.44 -12.14 17.77
CA SER A 328 -10.80 -12.43 18.28
C SER A 328 -10.90 -12.31 19.80
N PRO A 329 -11.73 -11.40 20.35
CA PRO A 329 -12.79 -10.61 19.68
C PRO A 329 -12.37 -9.21 19.16
N SER A 330 -11.11 -8.83 19.29
CA SER A 330 -10.59 -7.52 18.89
C SER A 330 -10.51 -7.34 17.37
N SER A 331 -10.75 -6.11 16.90
CA SER A 331 -10.53 -5.69 15.51
C SER A 331 -10.02 -4.26 15.43
N ALA A 332 -9.16 -3.96 14.45
CA ALA A 332 -8.82 -2.58 14.11
C ALA A 332 -8.45 -2.46 12.62
N ASN A 333 -8.86 -1.34 12.03
CA ASN A 333 -8.44 -0.89 10.70
C ASN A 333 -7.75 0.48 10.85
N LEU A 334 -6.81 0.77 9.96
CA LEU A 334 -6.14 2.06 9.90
C LEU A 334 -6.40 2.67 8.52
N ILE A 335 -6.84 3.93 8.50
CA ILE A 335 -6.99 4.71 7.28
C ILE A 335 -6.22 6.01 7.46
N TYR A 336 -5.53 6.47 6.45
CA TYR A 336 -5.13 7.88 6.37
C TYR A 336 -5.33 8.41 4.96
N GLN A 337 -5.75 9.67 4.90
CA GLN A 337 -6.11 10.32 3.64
C GLN A 337 -5.84 11.82 3.71
N GLY A 338 -5.52 12.45 2.58
CA GLY A 338 -5.24 13.88 2.55
C GLY A 338 -4.54 14.34 1.29
N VAL A 339 -3.80 15.44 1.39
CA VAL A 339 -3.08 16.06 0.26
C VAL A 339 -1.67 15.53 0.22
N LEU A 340 -1.16 15.24 -0.97
CA LEU A 340 0.20 14.79 -1.22
C LEU A 340 0.92 15.77 -2.16
N LEU A 341 2.10 16.21 -1.74
CA LEU A 341 3.04 16.94 -2.57
C LEU A 341 4.31 16.11 -2.70
N SER A 342 4.86 16.01 -3.90
CA SER A 342 6.17 15.39 -4.10
C SER A 342 6.95 16.07 -5.21
N PHE A 343 8.26 15.86 -5.17
CA PHE A 343 9.18 16.22 -6.25
C PHE A 343 10.05 15.01 -6.58
N ARG A 344 10.56 14.99 -7.81
CA ARG A 344 11.47 14.00 -8.38
C ARG A 344 12.64 14.71 -9.02
N LEU A 345 13.82 14.13 -8.84
CA LEU A 345 15.06 14.50 -9.50
C LEU A 345 15.65 13.27 -10.20
N ASP A 346 15.87 13.37 -11.51
CA ASP A 346 16.49 12.34 -12.35
C ASP A 346 17.99 12.70 -12.57
N TYR A 347 18.91 11.76 -12.32
CA TYR A 347 20.38 11.89 -12.41
C TYR A 347 20.99 10.86 -13.37
#